data_AF-A0A2P1PPM1-F1
#
_entry.id   AF-A0A2P1PPM1-F1
#
_cell.length_a   1.000
_cell.length_b   1.000
_cell.length_c   1.000
_cell.angle_alpha   90.00
_cell.angle_beta   90.00
_cell.angle_gamma   90.00
#
_symmetry.space_group_name_H-M   'P 1'
#
loop_
_entity.id
_entity.type
_entity.pdbx_description
1 polymer ?
#
loop_
_entity_poly.entity_id
_entity_poly.type
_entity_poly.pdbx_seq_one_letter_code
_entity_poly.pdbx_strand_id
1 'polypeptide(L)'
;MSSKSYVLIAIAVASFVCGVVGQYFYPGALQRPSDIWFLGLFAFLVFAWYVFDTNQRAYRRTPLLSVCVVALAGIALPYYFFRSRGAKGGFIALALFVLAFLGAGALTLAGEYFAFYAFQS
;
A
#
# COMPACT_ATOMS: atom_id res chain seq x y z
N MET A 1 14.93 10.07 8.94
CA MET A 1 13.80 9.12 8.76
C MET A 1 14.29 7.91 7.98
N SER A 2 13.75 6.71 8.22
CA SER A 2 14.19 5.51 7.49
C SER A 2 13.66 5.51 6.05
N SER A 3 14.35 4.86 5.09
CA SER A 3 13.89 4.74 3.69
C SER A 3 12.47 4.17 3.59
N LYS A 4 12.09 3.27 4.51
CA LYS A 4 10.72 2.72 4.60
C LYS A 4 9.67 3.76 4.95
N SER A 5 10.02 4.71 5.82
CA SER A 5 9.12 5.78 6.24
C SER A 5 8.76 6.68 5.07
N TYR A 6 9.72 6.97 4.18
CA TYR A 6 9.45 7.69 2.94
C TYR A 6 8.50 6.93 2.02
N VAL A 7 8.67 5.60 1.89
CA VAL A 7 7.73 4.79 1.09
C VAL A 7 6.34 4.76 1.71
N LEU A 8 6.21 4.70 3.03
CA LEU A 8 4.91 4.77 3.70
C LEU A 8 4.23 6.13 3.50
N ILE A 9 4.99 7.22 3.53
CA ILE A 9 4.47 8.55 3.20
C ILE A 9 4.04 8.61 1.74
N ALA A 10 4.84 8.06 0.82
CA ALA A 10 4.48 7.99 -0.59
C ALA A 10 3.18 7.19 -0.81
N ILE A 11 3.00 6.06 -0.10
CA ILE A 11 1.74 5.30 -0.11
C ILE A 11 0.59 6.15 0.42
N ALA A 12 0.77 6.83 1.55
CA ALA A 12 -0.28 7.68 2.12
C ALA A 12 -0.71 8.82 1.18
N VAL A 13 0.26 9.53 0.59
CA VAL A 13 0.00 10.58 -0.39
C VAL A 13 -0.67 10.00 -1.63
N ALA A 14 -0.17 8.88 -2.17
CA ALA A 14 -0.75 8.23 -3.34
C ALA A 14 -2.20 7.77 -3.08
N SER A 15 -2.51 7.27 -1.89
CA SER A 15 -3.88 6.89 -1.50
C SER A 15 -4.83 8.09 -1.51
N PHE A 16 -4.42 9.20 -0.91
CA PHE A 16 -5.22 10.43 -0.95
C PHE A 16 -5.42 10.93 -2.38
N VAL A 17 -4.34 11.01 -3.16
CA VAL A 17 -4.39 11.45 -4.55
C VAL A 17 -5.23 10.52 -5.43
N CYS A 18 -5.21 9.21 -5.17
CA CYS A 18 -6.07 8.23 -5.84
C CYS A 18 -7.55 8.59 -5.67
N GLY A 19 -7.97 8.89 -4.44
CA GLY A 19 -9.33 9.32 -4.13
C GLY A 19 -9.70 10.64 -4.82
N VAL A 20 -8.80 11.63 -4.75
CA VAL A 20 -9.01 12.94 -5.39
C VAL A 20 -9.18 12.80 -6.91
N VAL A 21 -8.23 12.13 -7.57
CA VAL A 21 -8.24 11.91 -9.03
C VAL A 21 -9.47 11.12 -9.43
N GLY A 22 -9.79 10.07 -8.67
CA GLY A 22 -10.93 9.22 -8.95
C GLY A 22 -12.25 9.99 -8.92
N GLN A 23 -12.49 10.74 -7.85
CA GLN A 23 -13.71 11.55 -7.71
C GLN A 23 -13.75 12.72 -8.70
N TYR A 24 -12.62 13.38 -8.97
CA TYR A 24 -12.56 14.54 -9.85
C TYR A 24 -12.88 14.18 -11.30
N PHE A 25 -12.26 13.12 -11.84
CA PHE A 25 -12.42 12.72 -13.24
C PHE A 25 -13.58 11.76 -13.49
N TYR A 26 -13.94 10.93 -12.50
CA TYR A 26 -14.91 9.84 -12.66
C TYR A 26 -15.91 9.79 -11.48
N PRO A 27 -16.64 10.88 -11.19
CA PRO A 27 -17.57 10.93 -10.05
C PRO A 27 -18.65 9.83 -10.18
N GLY A 28 -18.88 9.09 -9.09
CA GLY A 28 -19.90 8.04 -9.01
C GLY A 28 -19.55 6.72 -9.72
N ALA A 29 -18.38 6.61 -10.36
CA ALA A 29 -17.95 5.35 -10.98
C ALA A 29 -17.45 4.35 -9.93
N LEU A 30 -17.98 3.12 -9.97
CA LEU A 30 -17.55 2.00 -9.12
C LEU A 30 -16.16 1.48 -9.49
N GLN A 31 -15.80 1.52 -10.78
CA GLN A 31 -14.46 1.20 -11.29
C GLN A 31 -14.01 2.36 -12.18
N ARG A 32 -12.81 2.86 -11.93
CA ARG A 32 -12.29 4.06 -12.59
C ARG A 32 -11.09 3.67 -13.45
N PRO A 33 -10.96 4.19 -14.67
CA PRO A 33 -9.78 3.94 -15.50
C PRO A 33 -8.46 4.34 -14.81
N SER A 34 -8.48 5.29 -13.88
CA SER A 34 -7.31 5.65 -13.06
C SER A 34 -6.82 4.53 -12.15
N ASP A 35 -7.69 3.60 -11.75
CA ASP A 35 -7.40 2.58 -10.75
C ASP A 35 -6.28 1.63 -11.21
N ILE A 36 -6.18 1.35 -12.52
CA ILE A 36 -5.11 0.49 -13.07
C ILE A 36 -3.72 1.12 -12.87
N TRP A 37 -3.62 2.44 -12.99
CA TRP A 37 -2.37 3.18 -12.83
C TRP A 37 -1.97 3.25 -11.36
N PHE A 38 -2.94 3.54 -10.48
CA PHE A 38 -2.71 3.51 -9.03
C PHE A 38 -2.41 2.11 -8.53
N LEU A 39 -3.03 1.06 -9.08
CA LEU A 39 -2.69 -0.33 -8.77
C LEU A 39 -1.22 -0.64 -9.08
N GLY A 40 -0.74 -0.26 -10.26
CA GLY A 40 0.67 -0.39 -10.64
C GLY A 40 1.61 0.39 -9.70
N LEU A 41 1.25 1.62 -9.37
CA LEU A 41 2.00 2.47 -8.43
C LEU A 41 2.04 1.84 -7.03
N PHE A 42 0.92 1.37 -6.49
CA PHE A 42 0.87 0.72 -5.19
C PHE A 42 1.64 -0.58 -5.16
N ALA A 43 1.55 -1.41 -6.21
CA ALA A 43 2.35 -2.63 -6.33
C ALA A 43 3.85 -2.31 -6.28
N PHE A 44 4.29 -1.28 -7.02
CA PHE A 44 5.67 -0.81 -6.98
C PHE A 44 6.08 -0.29 -5.60
N LEU A 45 5.26 0.54 -4.96
CA LEU A 45 5.57 1.10 -3.64
C LEU A 45 5.60 0.02 -2.55
N VAL A 46 4.66 -0.92 -2.55
CA VAL A 46 4.65 -2.07 -1.63
C VAL A 46 5.89 -2.93 -1.84
N PHE A 47 6.26 -3.19 -3.10
CA PHE A 47 7.48 -3.91 -3.42
C PHE A 47 8.74 -3.17 -2.94
N ALA A 48 8.82 -1.85 -3.17
CA ALA A 48 9.93 -1.03 -2.70
C ALA A 48 10.05 -1.05 -1.17
N TRP A 49 8.91 -0.94 -0.46
CA TRP A 49 8.87 -1.08 1.00
C TRP A 49 9.39 -2.45 1.45
N TYR A 50 8.95 -3.53 0.79
CA TYR A 50 9.40 -4.90 1.06
C TYR A 50 10.92 -5.07 0.85
N VAL A 51 11.48 -4.49 -0.22
CA VAL A 51 12.93 -4.50 -0.48
C VAL A 51 13.69 -3.79 0.65
N PHE A 52 13.24 -2.62 1.08
CA PHE A 52 13.86 -1.94 2.22
C PHE A 52 13.69 -2.72 3.54
N ASP A 53 12.58 -3.44 3.73
CA ASP A 53 12.33 -4.25 4.92
C ASP A 53 13.17 -5.50 5.02
N THR A 54 13.31 -6.21 3.92
CA THR A 54 14.19 -7.36 3.84
C THR A 54 15.65 -6.98 4.06
N ASN A 55 16.13 -5.89 3.46
CA ASN A 55 17.51 -5.42 3.62
C ASN A 55 17.82 -5.04 5.09
N GLN A 56 16.93 -4.31 5.76
CA GLN A 56 17.14 -3.95 7.18
C GLN A 56 17.09 -5.16 8.12
N ARG A 57 16.39 -6.23 7.74
CA ARG A 57 16.26 -7.45 8.55
C ARG A 57 17.28 -8.53 8.18
N ALA A 58 18.21 -8.23 7.26
CA ALA A 58 19.14 -9.21 6.68
C ALA A 58 18.43 -10.49 6.16
N TYR A 59 17.18 -10.35 5.73
CA TYR A 59 16.39 -11.48 5.26
C TYR A 59 16.82 -11.87 3.84
N ARG A 60 17.20 -13.14 3.64
CA ARG A 60 17.55 -13.66 2.31
C ARG A 60 16.30 -13.71 1.42
N ARG A 61 16.18 -12.73 0.53
CA ARG A 61 15.13 -12.68 -0.49
C ARG A 61 15.28 -13.83 -1.48
N THR A 62 14.17 -14.48 -1.82
CA THR A 62 14.10 -15.39 -2.97
C THR A 62 13.40 -14.68 -4.14
N PRO A 63 13.77 -14.99 -5.40
CA PRO A 63 13.09 -14.44 -6.57
C PRO A 63 11.59 -14.75 -6.55
N LEU A 64 11.21 -15.97 -6.16
CA LEU A 64 9.81 -16.39 -6.05
C LEU A 64 9.01 -15.52 -5.08
N LEU A 65 9.53 -15.25 -3.88
CA LEU A 65 8.84 -14.40 -2.91
C LEU A 65 8.72 -12.96 -3.41
N SER A 66 9.69 -12.47 -4.17
CA SER A 66 9.65 -11.13 -4.77
C SER A 66 8.52 -11.01 -5.81
N VAL A 67 8.35 -12.03 -6.65
CA VAL A 67 7.23 -12.12 -7.62
C VAL A 67 5.89 -12.22 -6.87
N CYS A 68 5.81 -13.06 -5.83
CA CYS A 68 4.61 -13.20 -5.01
C CYS A 68 4.22 -11.90 -4.30
N VAL A 69 5.17 -11.06 -3.88
CA VAL A 69 4.86 -9.76 -3.27
C VAL A 69 4.21 -8.81 -4.28
N VAL A 70 4.61 -8.85 -5.54
CA VAL A 70 4.00 -8.00 -6.59
C VAL A 70 2.64 -8.56 -7.01
N ALA A 71 2.52 -9.87 -7.21
CA ALA A 71 1.30 -10.50 -7.71
C ALA A 71 0.24 -10.73 -6.63
N LEU A 72 0.65 -11.06 -5.41
CA LEU A 72 -0.19 -11.58 -4.33
C LEU A 72 0.24 -10.99 -2.97
N ALA A 73 0.43 -9.67 -2.90
CA ALA A 73 0.87 -8.96 -1.69
C ALA A 73 0.08 -9.36 -0.43
N GLY A 74 -1.24 -9.53 -0.56
CA GLY A 74 -2.13 -9.90 0.53
C GLY A 74 -1.83 -11.25 1.19
N ILE A 75 -1.16 -12.17 0.49
CA ILE A 75 -0.75 -13.49 1.02
C ILE A 75 0.76 -13.53 1.27
N ALA A 76 1.54 -12.96 0.34
CA ALA A 76 3.00 -12.99 0.38
C ALA A 76 3.57 -12.21 1.57
N LEU A 77 2.97 -11.05 1.92
CA LEU A 77 3.43 -10.24 3.05
C LEU A 77 3.17 -10.91 4.40
N PRO A 78 1.97 -11.45 4.70
CA PRO A 78 1.77 -12.25 5.90
C PRO A 78 2.79 -13.39 6.02
N TYR A 79 2.97 -14.19 4.97
CA TYR A 79 3.97 -15.26 4.95
C TYR A 79 5.38 -14.74 5.30
N TYR A 80 5.78 -13.63 4.66
CA TYR A 80 7.05 -12.96 4.93
C TYR A 80 7.16 -12.48 6.39
N PHE A 81 6.11 -11.91 6.97
CA PHE A 81 6.13 -11.41 8.34
C PHE A 81 6.41 -12.52 9.35
N PHE A 82 5.69 -13.64 9.26
CA PHE A 82 5.91 -14.79 10.14
C PHE A 82 7.29 -15.41 9.92
N ARG A 83 7.73 -15.52 8.67
CA ARG A 83 9.02 -16.13 8.34
C ARG A 83 10.22 -15.30 8.80
N SER A 84 10.11 -13.97 8.76
CA SER A 84 11.21 -13.07 9.11
C SER A 84 11.24 -12.64 10.58
N ARG A 85 10.13 -12.76 11.31
CA ARG A 85 9.97 -12.18 12.67
C ARG A 85 9.53 -13.20 13.74
N GLY A 86 9.33 -14.47 13.36
CA GLY A 86 8.72 -15.48 14.23
C GLY A 86 7.24 -15.21 14.49
N ALA A 87 6.60 -16.01 15.34
CA ALA A 87 5.16 -15.94 15.58
C ALA A 87 4.71 -14.58 16.17
N LYS A 88 5.27 -14.19 17.32
CA LYS A 88 4.89 -12.94 18.02
C LYS A 88 5.16 -11.70 17.16
N GLY A 89 6.35 -11.60 16.57
CA GLY A 89 6.72 -10.48 15.71
C GLY A 89 5.95 -10.48 14.38
N GLY A 90 5.59 -11.66 13.86
CA GLY A 90 4.75 -11.83 12.67
C GLY A 90 3.34 -11.30 12.88
N PHE A 91 2.70 -11.61 14.01
CA PHE A 91 1.38 -11.08 14.34
C PHE A 91 1.37 -9.55 14.49
N ILE A 92 2.38 -8.98 15.15
CA ILE A 92 2.50 -7.52 15.27
C ILE A 92 2.66 -6.88 13.88
N ALA A 93 3.51 -7.44 13.02
CA ALA A 93 3.70 -6.92 11.68
C ALA A 93 2.46 -7.07 10.80
N LEU A 94 1.71 -8.17 10.95
CA LEU A 94 0.43 -8.36 10.29
C LEU A 94 -0.61 -7.34 10.75
N ALA A 95 -0.72 -7.10 12.06
CA ALA A 95 -1.63 -6.09 12.60
C ALA A 95 -1.30 -4.68 12.08
N LEU A 96 -0.01 -4.31 12.05
CA LEU A 96 0.43 -3.04 11.48
C LEU A 96 0.16 -2.96 9.97
N PHE A 97 0.31 -4.06 9.24
CA PHE A 97 -0.03 -4.12 7.82
C PHE A 97 -1.52 -3.91 7.58
N VAL A 98 -2.39 -4.59 8.35
CA VAL A 98 -3.84 -4.39 8.28
C VAL A 98 -4.20 -2.95 8.63
N LEU A 99 -3.60 -2.38 9.68
CA LEU A 99 -3.82 -0.99 10.05
C LEU A 99 -3.39 -0.02 8.94
N ALA A 100 -2.24 -0.26 8.31
CA ALA A 100 -1.76 0.54 7.18
C ALA A 100 -2.69 0.43 5.96
N PHE A 101 -3.21 -0.77 5.69
CA PHE A 101 -4.17 -1.02 4.61
C PHE A 101 -5.48 -0.25 4.85
N LEU A 102 -6.03 -0.33 6.07
CA LEU A 102 -7.22 0.43 6.47
C LEU A 102 -6.97 1.95 6.41
N GLY A 103 -5.80 2.40 6.86
CA GLY A 103 -5.40 3.80 6.78
C GLY A 103 -5.29 4.31 5.34
N ALA A 104 -4.77 3.50 4.43
CA ALA A 104 -4.75 3.82 2.99
C ALA A 104 -6.17 3.91 2.41
N GLY A 105 -7.06 3.00 2.78
CA GLY A 105 -8.48 3.08 2.40
C GLY A 105 -9.16 4.34 2.93
N ALA A 106 -8.94 4.68 4.20
CA ALA A 106 -9.46 5.91 4.80
C ALA A 106 -8.93 7.18 4.12
N LEU A 107 -7.65 7.21 3.74
CA LEU A 107 -7.06 8.31 2.98
C LEU A 107 -7.65 8.45 1.58
N THR A 108 -7.95 7.32 0.93
CA THR A 108 -8.62 7.32 -0.38
C THR A 108 -10.01 7.94 -0.25
N LEU A 109 -10.81 7.50 0.72
CA LEU A 109 -12.12 8.09 1.01
C LEU A 109 -12.00 9.58 1.34
N ALA A 110 -11.03 9.97 2.16
CA ALA A 110 -10.78 11.38 2.49
C ALA A 110 -10.47 12.22 1.24
N GLY A 111 -9.71 11.68 0.30
CA GLY A 111 -9.43 12.32 -1.00
C GLY A 111 -10.67 12.48 -1.85
N GLU A 112 -11.55 11.47 -1.88
CA GLU A 112 -12.84 11.55 -2.58
C GLU A 112 -13.74 12.64 -1.99
N TYR A 113 -13.95 12.65 -0.67
CA TYR A 113 -14.73 13.68 0.00
C TYR A 113 -14.14 15.07 -0.22
N PHE A 114 -12.82 15.20 -0.13
CA PHE A 114 -12.15 16.47 -0.41
C PHE A 114 -12.46 16.97 -1.82
N ALA A 115 -12.30 16.12 -2.85
CA ALA A 115 -12.56 16.50 -4.22
C ALA A 115 -14.03 16.85 -4.48
N PHE A 116 -14.96 16.12 -3.85
CA PHE A 116 -16.39 16.41 -3.94
C PHE A 116 -16.71 17.81 -3.41
N TYR A 117 -16.30 18.13 -2.18
CA TYR A 117 -16.59 19.44 -1.56
C TYR A 117 -15.74 20.59 -2.12
N ALA A 118 -14.58 20.32 -2.69
CA ALA A 118 -13.72 21.38 -3.24
C ALA A 118 -14.10 21.77 -4.66
N PHE A 119 -14.62 20.83 -5.47
CA PHE A 119 -14.76 21.03 -6.92
C PHE A 119 -16.16 20.76 -7.46
N GLN A 120 -17.03 20.08 -6.70
CA GLN A 120 -18.29 19.53 -7.23
C GLN A 120 -19.53 19.86 -6.38
N SER A 121 -19.36 20.61 -5.27
CA SER A 121 -20.45 21.10 -4.41
C SER A 121 -20.94 22.49 -4.82
#